data_AF-A0A5C6BHX9-F1
#
_entry.id   AF-A0A5C6BHX9-F1
#
_cell.length_a   1.000
_cell.length_b   1.000
_cell.length_c   1.000
_cell.angle_alpha   90.00
_cell.angle_beta   90.00
_cell.angle_gamma   90.00
#
_symmetry.space_group_name_H-M   'P 1'
#
loop_
_entity.id
_entity.type
_entity.pdbx_description
1 polymer ?
#
loop_
_entity_poly.entity_id
_entity_poly.type
_entity_poly.pdbx_seq_one_letter_code
_entity_poly.pdbx_strand_id
1 'polypeptide(L)'
;MRSQHPLLIWIMLIALGQMAVIGGLVAYRELPNDASTMEAVTRVALHVVLWPLFFWSALALLAGIMLGIEYYLTLLRPGNSVRIIDGEFENRTGIVLKRHNRKYSGPVDIVLEGNQEPVTVQAYQCEKQGWCSKLI
;
A
#
# COMPACT_ATOMS: atom_id res chain seq x y z
N MET A 1 -14.72 13.75 -19.47
CA MET A 1 -13.51 13.40 -18.68
C MET A 1 -12.43 12.92 -19.64
N ARG A 2 -11.49 13.80 -20.03
CA ARG A 2 -10.31 13.41 -20.83
C ARG A 2 -9.37 12.63 -19.92
N SER A 3 -9.04 11.39 -20.27
CA SER A 3 -8.11 10.56 -19.51
C SER A 3 -6.73 11.23 -19.49
N GLN A 4 -6.30 11.72 -18.33
CA GLN A 4 -4.96 12.26 -18.09
C GLN A 4 -3.92 11.15 -17.84
N HIS A 5 -4.27 9.88 -18.08
CA HIS A 5 -3.40 8.73 -17.85
C HIS A 5 -2.45 8.31 -18.99
N PRO A 6 -2.46 8.84 -20.25
CA PRO A 6 -1.58 8.29 -21.28
C PRO A 6 -0.11 8.53 -20.94
N LEU A 7 0.24 9.68 -20.36
CA LEU A 7 1.63 9.99 -20.00
C LEU A 7 2.19 9.01 -18.95
N LEU A 8 1.38 8.67 -17.95
CA LEU A 8 1.79 7.74 -16.88
C LEU A 8 2.06 6.33 -17.44
N ILE A 9 1.20 5.86 -18.36
CA ILE A 9 1.36 4.58 -19.04
C ILE A 9 2.65 4.55 -19.87
N TRP A 10 2.96 5.63 -20.60
CA TRP A 10 4.21 5.74 -21.35
C TRP A 10 5.44 5.74 -20.44
N ILE A 11 5.40 6.47 -19.32
CA ILE A 11 6.50 6.48 -18.34
C ILE A 11 6.71 5.07 -17.76
N MET A 12 5.64 4.35 -17.42
CA MET A 12 5.74 2.97 -16.95
C MET A 12 6.33 2.02 -18.01
N LEU A 13 5.92 2.15 -19.28
CA LEU A 13 6.46 1.35 -20.38
C LEU A 13 7.94 1.63 -20.65
N ILE A 14 8.37 2.89 -20.59
CA ILE A 14 9.77 3.27 -20.78
C ILE A 14 10.62 2.77 -19.62
N ALA A 15 10.18 2.95 -18.38
CA ALA A 15 10.87 2.44 -17.20
C ALA A 15 11.03 0.91 -17.25
N LEU A 16 9.99 0.21 -17.72
CA LEU A 16 10.00 -1.22 -17.97
C LEU A 16 11.04 -1.64 -19.00
N GLY A 17 11.07 -0.95 -20.15
CA GLY A 17 12.03 -1.20 -21.21
C GLY A 17 13.47 -0.98 -20.75
N GLN A 18 13.74 0.09 -19.99
CA GLN A 18 15.08 0.40 -19.50
C GLN A 18 15.60 -0.65 -18.54
N MET A 19 14.79 -1.10 -17.58
CA MET A 19 15.18 -2.14 -16.64
C MET A 19 15.45 -3.48 -17.34
N ALA A 20 14.64 -3.85 -18.33
CA ALA A 20 14.85 -5.05 -19.12
C ALA A 20 16.17 -4.98 -19.94
N VAL A 21 16.47 -3.81 -20.53
CA VAL A 21 17.73 -3.58 -21.26
C VAL A 21 18.95 -3.64 -20.32
N ILE A 22 18.86 -3.04 -19.13
CA ILE A 22 19.94 -3.10 -18.12
C ILE A 22 20.17 -4.54 -17.68
N GLY A 23 19.11 -5.29 -17.34
CA GLY A 23 19.21 -6.70 -16.96
C GLY A 23 19.81 -7.58 -18.07
N GLY A 24 19.42 -7.34 -19.33
CA GLY A 24 20.00 -8.01 -20.49
C GLY A 24 21.50 -7.71 -20.70
N LEU A 25 21.92 -6.45 -20.51
CA LEU A 25 23.33 -6.05 -20.59
C LEU A 25 24.19 -6.63 -19.47
N VAL A 26 23.66 -6.74 -18.25
CA VAL A 26 24.34 -7.39 -17.13
C VAL A 26 24.52 -8.89 -17.41
N ALA A 27 23.46 -9.57 -17.84
CA ALA A 27 23.54 -10.98 -18.24
C ALA A 27 24.51 -11.21 -19.40
N TYR A 28 24.60 -10.25 -20.33
CA TYR A 28 25.56 -10.30 -21.43
C TYR A 28 27.01 -10.23 -20.91
N ARG A 29 27.29 -9.36 -19.94
CA ARG A 29 28.63 -9.21 -19.34
C ARG A 29 29.11 -10.42 -18.53
N GLU A 30 28.20 -11.24 -18.04
CA GLU A 30 28.51 -12.43 -17.24
C GLU A 30 28.66 -13.71 -18.07
N LEU A 31 28.56 -13.63 -19.41
CA LEU A 31 28.81 -14.77 -20.27
C LEU A 31 30.32 -15.05 -20.36
N PRO A 32 30.72 -16.33 -20.24
CA PRO A 32 32.10 -16.71 -20.48
C PRO A 32 32.43 -16.56 -21.97
N ASN A 33 33.69 -16.26 -22.29
CA ASN A 33 34.13 -15.93 -23.66
C ASN A 33 33.98 -17.07 -24.67
N ASP A 34 33.76 -18.30 -24.20
CA ASP A 34 33.53 -19.52 -24.97
C ASP A 34 32.03 -19.88 -25.11
N ALA A 35 31.13 -19.06 -24.58
CA ALA A 35 29.69 -19.31 -24.68
C ALA A 35 29.21 -19.27 -26.15
N SER A 36 28.35 -20.24 -26.51
CA SER A 36 27.76 -20.27 -27.84
C SER A 36 26.76 -19.11 -28.03
N THR A 37 26.58 -18.67 -29.28
CA THR A 37 25.60 -17.61 -29.62
C THR A 37 24.20 -17.94 -29.12
N MET A 38 23.80 -19.22 -29.16
CA MET A 38 22.49 -19.66 -28.69
C MET A 38 22.35 -19.55 -27.17
N GLU A 39 23.41 -19.86 -26.43
CA GLU A 39 23.46 -19.73 -24.97
C GLU A 39 23.41 -18.26 -24.53
N ALA A 40 24.16 -17.40 -25.21
CA ALA A 40 24.14 -15.96 -24.98
C ALA A 40 22.73 -15.35 -25.19
N VAL A 41 22.10 -15.68 -26.32
CA VAL A 41 20.74 -15.20 -26.64
C VAL A 41 19.73 -15.71 -25.63
N THR A 42 19.80 -17.00 -25.28
CA THR A 42 18.86 -17.59 -24.32
C THR A 42 19.00 -16.96 -22.94
N ARG A 43 20.23 -16.75 -22.46
CA ARG A 43 20.49 -16.16 -21.14
C ARG A 43 20.03 -14.70 -21.09
N VAL A 44 20.30 -13.92 -22.12
CA VAL A 44 19.85 -12.52 -22.23
C VAL A 44 18.32 -12.45 -22.31
N ALA A 45 17.69 -13.26 -23.17
CA ALA A 45 16.24 -13.30 -23.31
C ALA A 45 15.55 -13.70 -21.99
N LEU A 46 16.11 -14.69 -21.28
CA LEU A 46 15.61 -15.13 -19.99
C LEU A 46 15.67 -14.00 -18.96
N HIS A 47 16.74 -13.19 -18.94
CA HIS A 47 16.84 -12.03 -18.04
C HIS A 47 15.88 -10.90 -18.42
N VAL A 48 15.72 -10.62 -19.72
CA VAL A 48 14.78 -9.61 -20.23
C VAL A 48 13.34 -9.94 -19.84
N VAL A 49 12.97 -11.23 -19.78
CA VAL A 49 11.59 -11.66 -19.45
C VAL A 49 11.40 -11.90 -17.96
N LEU A 50 12.29 -12.68 -17.32
CA LEU A 50 12.11 -13.06 -15.91
C LEU A 50 12.33 -11.89 -14.96
N TRP A 51 13.31 -11.02 -15.23
CA TRP A 51 13.67 -9.96 -14.30
C TRP A 51 12.51 -8.97 -14.07
N PRO A 52 11.82 -8.45 -15.11
CA PRO A 52 10.61 -7.65 -14.91
C PRO A 52 9.51 -8.41 -14.16
N LEU A 53 9.27 -9.69 -14.47
CA LEU A 53 8.24 -10.49 -13.80
C LEU A 53 8.51 -10.64 -12.29
N PHE A 54 9.75 -10.92 -11.90
CA PHE A 54 10.16 -10.98 -10.50
C PHE A 54 10.05 -9.60 -9.83
N PHE A 55 10.54 -8.54 -10.50
CA PHE A 55 10.49 -7.18 -9.97
C PHE A 55 9.05 -6.71 -9.71
N TRP A 56 8.14 -6.91 -10.65
CA TRP A 56 6.72 -6.57 -10.48
C TRP A 56 6.04 -7.41 -9.40
N SER A 57 6.34 -8.70 -9.33
CA SER A 57 5.79 -9.54 -8.26
C SER A 57 6.27 -9.06 -6.89
N ALA A 58 7.54 -8.68 -6.77
CA ALA A 58 8.09 -8.11 -5.54
C ALA A 58 7.46 -6.76 -5.19
N LEU A 59 7.31 -5.86 -6.17
CA LEU A 59 6.69 -4.56 -5.97
C LEU A 59 5.20 -4.69 -5.59
N ALA A 60 4.46 -5.58 -6.26
CA ALA A 60 3.07 -5.86 -5.95
C ALA A 60 2.91 -6.48 -4.56
N LEU A 61 3.83 -7.36 -4.15
CA LEU A 61 3.86 -7.92 -2.81
C LEU A 61 4.13 -6.83 -1.77
N LEU A 62 5.13 -5.97 -1.99
CA LEU A 62 5.43 -4.85 -1.09
C LEU A 62 4.25 -3.89 -0.98
N ALA A 63 3.63 -3.51 -2.10
CA ALA A 63 2.44 -2.67 -2.10
C ALA A 63 1.27 -3.33 -1.36
N GLY A 64 1.05 -4.63 -1.57
CA GLY A 64 0.03 -5.40 -0.86
C GLY A 64 0.29 -5.46 0.65
N ILE A 65 1.55 -5.63 1.07
CA ILE A 65 1.94 -5.60 2.48
C ILE A 65 1.73 -4.20 3.06
N MET A 66 2.14 -3.13 2.37
CA MET A 66 1.93 -1.76 2.83
C MET A 66 0.45 -1.45 3.01
N LEU A 67 -0.39 -1.80 2.04
CA LEU A 67 -1.86 -1.65 2.14
C LEU A 67 -2.44 -2.50 3.27
N GLY A 68 -1.94 -3.72 3.47
CA GLY A 68 -2.37 -4.62 4.54
C GLY A 68 -1.98 -4.09 5.93
N ILE A 69 -0.78 -3.55 6.07
CA ILE A 69 -0.30 -2.86 7.27
C ILE A 69 -1.19 -1.65 7.51
N GLU A 70 -1.29 -0.73 6.55
CA GLU A 70 -2.11 0.48 6.67
C GLU A 70 -3.55 0.15 7.09
N TYR A 71 -4.15 -0.87 6.46
CA TYR A 71 -5.46 -1.38 6.86
C TYR A 71 -5.50 -1.88 8.31
N TYR A 72 -4.51 -2.66 8.73
CA TYR A 72 -4.42 -3.18 10.11
C TYR A 72 -4.24 -2.04 11.13
N LEU A 73 -3.43 -1.03 10.80
CA LEU A 73 -3.11 0.10 11.67
C LEU A 73 -4.29 1.07 11.81
N THR A 74 -4.92 1.43 10.69
CA THR A 74 -6.06 2.36 10.69
C THR A 74 -7.35 1.74 11.21
N LEU A 75 -7.39 0.41 11.41
CA LEU A 75 -8.54 -0.28 12.00
C LEU A 75 -8.80 0.15 13.45
N LEU A 76 -9.95 0.76 13.69
CA LEU A 76 -10.44 1.04 15.04
C LEU A 76 -10.86 -0.26 15.74
N ARG A 77 -10.22 -0.53 16.88
CA ARG A 77 -10.45 -1.70 17.74
C ARG A 77 -10.97 -1.27 19.10
N PRO A 78 -11.73 -2.12 19.79
CA PRO A 78 -12.06 -1.93 21.19
C PRO A 78 -10.81 -1.60 22.02
N GLY A 79 -10.91 -0.58 22.87
CA GLY A 79 -9.82 -0.07 23.70
C GLY A 79 -8.93 0.99 23.06
N ASN A 80 -9.05 1.25 21.74
CA ASN A 80 -8.30 2.34 21.12
C ASN A 80 -8.82 3.70 21.61
N SER A 81 -7.90 4.60 21.97
CA SER A 81 -8.20 6.02 22.14
C SER A 81 -8.33 6.68 20.76
N VAL A 82 -9.37 7.48 20.59
CA VAL A 82 -9.69 8.17 19.34
C VAL A 82 -10.15 9.60 19.63
N ARG A 83 -9.90 10.49 18.69
CA ARG A 83 -10.45 11.85 18.64
C ARG A 83 -11.42 11.92 17.48
N ILE A 84 -12.58 12.50 17.72
CA ILE A 84 -13.57 12.72 16.67
C ILE A 84 -13.16 13.98 15.90
N ILE A 85 -12.98 13.86 14.58
CA ILE A 85 -12.50 14.93 13.69
C ILE A 85 -13.60 15.52 12.81
N ASP A 86 -14.79 14.92 12.82
CA ASP A 86 -15.94 15.39 12.04
C ASP A 86 -17.26 14.96 12.70
N GLY A 87 -18.32 15.73 12.52
CA GLY A 87 -19.67 15.47 13.05
C GLY A 87 -19.99 16.14 14.39
N GLU A 88 -21.08 15.69 15.03
CA GLU A 88 -21.66 16.34 16.22
C GLU A 88 -20.71 16.42 17.42
N PHE A 89 -19.80 15.46 17.55
CA PHE A 89 -18.87 15.34 18.67
C PHE A 89 -17.44 15.77 18.30
N GLU A 90 -17.27 16.62 17.29
CA GLU A 90 -15.97 17.10 16.83
C GLU A 90 -15.07 17.60 17.98
N ASN A 91 -13.78 17.31 17.87
CA ASN A 91 -12.72 17.61 18.84
C ASN A 91 -12.85 16.91 20.20
N ARG A 92 -13.83 16.03 20.40
CA ARG A 92 -13.91 15.20 21.61
C ARG A 92 -13.08 13.93 21.50
N THR A 93 -12.50 13.54 22.62
CA THR A 93 -11.72 12.31 22.79
C THR A 93 -12.54 11.24 23.48
N GLY A 94 -12.26 9.98 23.14
CA GLY A 94 -12.94 8.85 23.72
C GLY A 94 -12.26 7.51 23.45
N ILE A 95 -12.85 6.45 23.99
CA ILE A 95 -12.37 5.08 23.85
C ILE A 95 -13.40 4.27 23.06
N VAL A 96 -12.93 3.55 22.04
CA VAL A 96 -13.77 2.64 21.26
C VAL A 96 -14.21 1.46 22.14
N LEU A 97 -15.51 1.23 22.28
CA LEU A 97 -16.05 0.06 22.98
C LEU A 97 -16.29 -1.11 22.05
N LYS A 98 -17.02 -0.84 20.97
CA LYS A 98 -17.52 -1.89 20.08
C LYS A 98 -17.61 -1.36 18.67
N ARG A 99 -17.37 -2.26 17.74
CA ARG A 99 -17.54 -1.99 16.32
C ARG A 99 -18.66 -2.88 15.78
N HIS A 100 -19.63 -2.27 15.14
CA HIS A 100 -20.81 -3.00 14.66
C HIS A 100 -20.58 -3.71 13.33
N ASN A 101 -19.55 -3.32 12.57
CA ASN A 101 -19.25 -3.92 11.27
C ASN A 101 -17.74 -4.11 11.04
N ARG A 102 -17.36 -5.20 10.38
CA ARG A 102 -15.97 -5.42 9.92
C ARG A 102 -15.54 -4.45 8.82
N LYS A 103 -16.49 -3.80 8.12
CA LYS A 103 -16.21 -2.80 7.07
C LYS A 103 -15.50 -1.57 7.63
N TYR A 104 -14.45 -1.11 6.95
CA TYR A 104 -13.59 0.01 7.36
C TYR A 104 -14.36 1.26 7.81
N SER A 105 -15.42 1.62 7.07
CA SER A 105 -16.26 2.80 7.32
C SER A 105 -17.49 2.54 8.20
N GLY A 106 -17.56 1.41 8.91
CA GLY A 106 -18.73 1.06 9.71
C GLY A 106 -18.90 1.90 10.97
N PRO A 107 -20.10 1.87 11.58
CA PRO A 107 -20.35 2.57 12.84
C PRO A 107 -19.61 1.91 14.00
N VAL A 108 -19.16 2.76 14.93
CA VAL A 108 -18.35 2.44 16.09
C VAL A 108 -18.95 3.13 17.32
N ASP A 109 -19.09 2.38 18.41
CA ASP A 109 -19.50 2.92 19.70
C ASP A 109 -18.28 3.40 20.47
N ILE A 110 -18.34 4.65 20.94
CA ILE A 110 -17.26 5.34 21.64
C ILE A 110 -17.80 5.90 22.95
N VAL A 111 -17.05 5.70 24.03
CA VAL A 111 -17.29 6.40 25.30
C VAL A 111 -16.42 7.64 25.31
N LEU A 112 -17.07 8.81 25.33
CA LEU A 112 -16.38 10.10 25.38
C LEU A 112 -15.87 10.38 26.79
N GLU A 113 -14.73 11.07 26.89
CA GLU A 113 -14.22 11.53 28.18
C GLU A 113 -15.23 12.46 28.86
N GLY A 114 -15.63 12.11 30.09
CA GLY A 114 -16.63 12.85 30.86
C GLY A 114 -18.09 12.50 30.55
N ASN A 115 -18.36 11.57 29.61
CA ASN A 115 -19.70 11.09 29.31
C ASN A 115 -19.82 9.60 29.64
N GLN A 116 -20.86 9.19 30.37
CA GLN A 116 -21.04 7.78 30.76
C GLN A 116 -21.77 6.97 29.66
N GLU A 117 -22.52 7.64 28.79
CA GLU A 117 -23.25 6.98 27.71
C GLU A 117 -22.39 6.84 26.45
N PRO A 118 -22.39 5.66 25.81
CA PRO A 118 -21.68 5.46 24.56
C PRO A 118 -22.40 6.16 23.41
N VAL A 119 -21.63 6.84 22.56
CA VAL A 119 -22.12 7.47 21.32
C VAL A 119 -21.71 6.63 20.12
N THR A 120 -22.59 6.53 19.13
CA THR A 120 -22.28 5.83 17.88
C THR A 120 -21.88 6.84 16.81
N VAL A 121 -20.67 6.70 16.27
CA VAL A 121 -20.15 7.53 15.18
C VAL A 121 -19.56 6.67 14.07
N GLN A 122 -19.33 7.25 12.90
CA GLN A 122 -18.70 6.51 11.82
C GLN A 122 -17.19 6.43 12.02
N ALA A 123 -16.58 5.28 11.70
CA ALA A 123 -15.15 5.08 11.87
C ALA A 123 -14.29 6.13 11.14
N TYR A 124 -14.74 6.63 9.98
CA TYR A 124 -14.01 7.65 9.21
C TYR A 124 -14.03 9.05 9.87
N GLN A 125 -14.95 9.30 10.80
CA GLN A 125 -15.05 10.54 11.56
C GLN A 125 -14.11 10.55 12.77
N CYS A 126 -13.35 9.47 12.96
CA CYS A 126 -12.50 9.27 14.11
C CYS A 126 -11.05 9.11 13.69
N GLU A 127 -10.16 9.81 14.38
CA GLU A 127 -8.72 9.70 14.26
C GLU A 127 -8.17 8.98 15.50
N LYS A 128 -7.35 7.94 15.30
CA LYS A 128 -6.76 7.19 16.41
C LYS A 128 -5.67 8.01 17.11
N GLN A 129 -5.86 8.29 18.40
CA GLN A 129 -4.93 9.05 19.23
C GLN A 129 -3.77 8.16 19.70
N GLY A 130 -2.55 8.74 19.76
CA GLY A 130 -1.33 7.99 20.08
C GLY A 130 -0.67 7.30 18.88
N TRP A 131 -1.21 7.46 17.67
CA TRP A 131 -0.55 7.04 16.43
C TRP A 131 -0.08 8.24 15.63
N CYS A 132 1.23 8.49 15.65
CA CYS A 132 1.86 9.38 14.70
C CYS A 132 2.14 8.58 13.41
N SER A 133 1.22 8.59 12.45
CA SER A 133 1.52 8.07 11.11
C SER A 133 2.45 9.05 10.40
N LYS A 134 3.75 8.98 10.70
CA LYS A 134 4.80 9.60 9.87
C LYS A 134 5.11 8.69 8.68
N LEU A 135 4.09 8.42 7.88
CA LEU A 135 4.26 7.79 6.57
C LEU A 135 3.66 8.71 5.50
N ILE A 136 4.20 9.93 5.46
CA ILE A 136 4.24 10.82 4.31
C ILE A 136 5.66 11.37 4.25
#